data_AF-A0A7W5DN77-F1
#
_entry.id   AF-A0A7W5DN77-F1
#
_cell.length_a   1.000
_cell.length_b   1.000
_cell.length_c   1.000
_cell.angle_alpha   90.00
_cell.angle_beta   90.00
_cell.angle_gamma   90.00
#
_symmetry.space_group_name_H-M   'P 1'
#
loop_
_entity.id
_entity.type
_entity.pdbx_description
1 polymer ?
#
loop_
_entity_poly.entity_id
_entity_poly.type
_entity_poly.pdbx_seq_one_letter_code
_entity_poly.pdbx_strand_id
1 'polypeptide(L)' 'MAVLLFEILLNATSMFNHGNVRLPARLDRWLRLVVVTPDMHRVHHSIVRQETDSNFGFNLPWWNRLFGTY' A
#
# COMPACT_ATOMS: atom_id res chain seq x y z
N MET A 1 21.59 0.28 13.31
CA MET A 1 20.29 0.95 13.56
C MET A 1 19.43 1.05 12.31
N ALA A 2 19.97 1.40 11.13
CA ALA A 2 19.19 1.49 9.89
C ALA A 2 18.43 0.19 9.53
N VAL A 3 19.07 -0.98 9.65
CA VAL A 3 18.43 -2.28 9.39
C VAL A 3 17.23 -2.53 10.32
N LEU A 4 17.41 -2.26 11.63
CA LEU A 4 16.33 -2.40 12.61
C LEU A 4 15.16 -1.46 12.32
N LEU A 5 15.43 -0.20 11.98
CA LEU A 5 14.39 0.76 11.60
C LEU A 5 13.65 0.32 10.33
N PHE A 6 14.39 -0.13 9.32
CA PHE A 6 13.80 -0.67 8.10
C PHE A 6 12.89 -1.87 8.40
N GLU A 7 13.35 -2.80 9.24
CA GLU A 7 12.60 -4.01 9.57
C GLU A 7 11.32 -3.71 10.37
N ILE A 8 11.38 -2.76 11.31
CA ILE A 8 10.21 -2.28 12.03
C ILE A 8 9.21 -1.64 11.07
N LEU A 9 9.68 -0.75 10.19
CA LEU A 9 8.81 -0.08 9.21
C LEU A 9 8.19 -1.08 8.23
N LEU A 10 9.00 -2.00 7.70
CA LEU A 10 8.56 -3.05 6.78
C LEU A 10 7.47 -3.93 7.40
N ASN A 11 7.63 -4.34 8.66
CA ASN A 11 6.65 -5.17 9.34
C ASN A 11 5.39 -4.37 9.68
N ALA A 12 5.52 -3.14 10.18
CA ALA A 12 4.37 -2.30 10.51
C ALA A 12 3.49 -2.02 9.29
N THR A 13 4.09 -1.68 8.15
CA THR A 13 3.36 -1.47 6.88
C THR A 13 2.78 -2.77 6.35
N SER A 14 3.48 -3.90 6.45
CA SER A 14 2.99 -5.23 6.07
C SER A 14 1.70 -5.58 6.83
N MET A 15 1.70 -5.41 8.14
CA MET A 15 0.52 -5.65 8.96
C MET A 15 -0.60 -4.66 8.65
N PHE A 16 -0.27 -3.39 8.39
CA PHE A 16 -1.25 -2.38 8.04
C PHE A 16 -1.92 -2.66 6.69
N ASN A 17 -1.15 -2.87 5.62
CA ASN A 17 -1.69 -3.01 4.26
C ASN A 17 -2.38 -4.37 4.00
N HIS A 18 -2.09 -5.41 4.79
CA HIS A 18 -2.85 -6.68 4.80
C HIS A 18 -3.89 -6.76 5.93
N GLY A 19 -4.04 -5.72 6.74
CA GLY A 19 -5.03 -5.67 7.80
C GLY A 19 -6.45 -5.51 7.25
N ASN A 20 -7.44 -6.10 7.95
CA ASN A 20 -8.86 -5.90 7.62
C ASN A 20 -9.42 -4.61 8.26
N VAL A 21 -8.69 -3.49 8.09
CA VAL A 21 -9.05 -2.18 8.64
C VAL A 21 -9.75 -1.36 7.57
N ARG A 22 -11.01 -0.98 7.84
CA ARG A 22 -11.76 -0.09 6.96
C ARG A 22 -11.48 1.36 7.33
N LEU A 23 -10.85 2.10 6.43
CA LEU A 23 -10.59 3.52 6.61
C LEU A 23 -11.78 4.34 6.08
N PRO A 24 -12.14 5.48 6.71
CA PRO A 24 -13.04 6.44 6.10
C PRO A 24 -12.47 6.96 4.78
N ALA A 25 -13.29 7.10 3.74
CA ALA A 25 -12.82 7.45 2.39
C ALA A 25 -11.98 8.74 2.32
N ARG A 26 -12.31 9.75 3.15
CA ARG A 26 -11.53 10.99 3.22
C ARG A 26 -10.11 10.75 3.76
N LEU A 27 -9.98 9.89 4.77
CA LEU A 27 -8.70 9.55 5.38
C LEU A 27 -7.85 8.71 4.42
N ASP A 28 -8.46 7.69 3.82
CA ASP A 28 -7.81 6.84 2.81
C ASP A 28 -7.24 7.66 1.64
N ARG A 29 -7.99 8.64 1.14
CA ARG A 29 -7.55 9.55 0.07
C ARG A 29 -6.24 10.28 0.39
N TRP A 30 -6.12 10.80 1.60
CA TRP A 30 -4.90 11.51 2.03
C TRP A 30 -3.76 10.54 2.34
N LEU A 31 -4.05 9.42 3.01
CA LEU A 31 -3.05 8.43 3.37
C LEU A 31 -2.37 7.80 2.16
N ARG A 32 -3.13 7.52 1.09
CA ARG A 32 -2.61 6.99 -0.17
C ARG A 32 -1.52 7.86 -0.80
N LEU A 33 -1.36 9.12 -0.40
CA LEU A 33 -0.25 9.96 -0.87
C LEU A 33 1.10 9.55 -0.29
N VAL A 34 1.13 8.94 0.90
CA VAL A 34 2.36 8.70 1.67
C VAL A 34 2.56 7.23 2.07
N VAL A 35 1.49 6.44 2.20
CA VAL A 35 1.54 5.02 2.59
C VAL A 35 0.56 4.20 1.76
N VAL A 36 0.88 2.93 1.54
CA VAL A 36 0.00 1.96 0.88
C VAL A 36 -1.09 1.53 1.88
N THR A 37 -2.34 1.90 1.60
CA THR A 37 -3.47 1.60 2.48
C THR A 37 -4.06 0.19 2.20
N PRO A 38 -4.84 -0.38 3.13
CA PRO A 38 -5.47 -1.69 2.92
C PRO A 38 -6.30 -1.75 1.64
N ASP A 39 -7.09 -0.71 1.37
CA ASP A 39 -7.93 -0.65 0.18
C ASP A 39 -7.10 -0.43 -1.10
N MET A 40 -5.89 0.14 -1.01
CA MET A 40 -4.98 0.28 -2.16
C MET A 40 -4.35 -1.06 -2.50
N HIS A 41 -3.82 -1.75 -1.49
CA HIS A 41 -3.15 -3.03 -1.65
C HIS A 41 -4.11 -4.15 -2.05
N ARG A 42 -5.38 -4.08 -1.61
CA ARG A 42 -6.41 -5.07 -1.98
C ARG A 42 -6.64 -5.15 -3.50
N VAL A 43 -6.49 -4.04 -4.23
CA VAL A 43 -6.67 -4.00 -5.69
C VAL A 43 -5.66 -4.92 -6.37
N HIS A 44 -4.41 -4.91 -5.91
CA HIS A 44 -3.36 -5.83 -6.38
C HIS A 44 -3.71 -7.31 -6.13
N HIS A 45 -4.47 -7.61 -5.07
CA HIS A 45 -4.95 -8.97 -4.76
C HIS A 45 -6.30 -9.30 -5.42
N SER A 46 -6.81 -8.43 -6.29
CA SER A 46 -8.04 -8.71 -7.03
C SER A 46 -7.87 -9.93 -7.93
N ILE A 47 -9.00 -10.56 -8.26
CA ILE A 47 -9.09 -11.60 -9.30
C ILE A 47 -9.11 -11.02 -10.71
N VAL A 48 -9.42 -9.72 -10.85
CA VAL A 48 -9.49 -9.04 -12.13
C VAL A 48 -8.08 -8.64 -12.54
N ARG A 49 -7.56 -9.24 -13.62
CA ARG A 49 -6.16 -9.06 -14.02
C ARG A 49 -5.70 -7.60 -14.16
N GLN A 50 -6.54 -6.71 -14.66
CA GLN A 50 -6.21 -5.29 -14.78
C GLN A 50 -6.01 -4.61 -13.41
N GLU A 51 -6.72 -5.07 -12.38
CA GLU A 51 -6.57 -4.62 -11.00
C GLU A 51 -5.35 -5.30 -10.34
N THR A 52 -5.18 -6.61 -10.56
CA THR A 52 -4.03 -7.39 -10.06
C THR A 52 -2.71 -6.82 -10.56
N ASP A 53 -2.63 -6.50 -11.84
CA ASP A 53 -1.44 -5.96 -12.52
C ASP A 53 -1.30 -4.44 -12.26
N SER A 54 -1.64 -3.98 -11.06
CA SER A 54 -1.50 -2.62 -10.56
C SER A 54 -1.02 -2.59 -9.10
N ASN A 55 -0.66 -1.42 -8.60
CA ASN A 55 -0.37 -1.12 -7.20
C ASN A 55 0.74 -1.98 -6.53
N PHE A 56 1.78 -2.35 -7.28
CA PHE A 56 2.92 -3.17 -6.83
C PHE A 56 3.73 -2.65 -5.62
N GLY A 57 3.75 -1.33 -5.40
CA GLY A 57 4.42 -0.72 -4.26
C GLY A 57 3.89 -1.23 -2.92
N PHE A 58 4.78 -1.61 -2.00
CA PHE A 58 4.42 -2.22 -0.72
C PHE A 58 4.39 -1.24 0.47
N ASN A 59 5.48 -0.49 0.67
CA ASN A 59 5.60 0.48 1.77
C ASN A 59 5.17 1.89 1.34
N LEU A 60 5.64 2.30 0.15
CA LEU A 60 5.50 3.66 -0.36
C LEU A 60 4.77 3.64 -1.71
N PRO A 61 3.74 4.47 -1.90
CA PRO A 61 2.92 4.49 -3.11
C PRO A 61 3.58 5.23 -4.29
N TRP A 62 4.71 5.92 -4.05
CA TRP A 62 5.36 6.76 -5.05
C TRP A 62 5.92 5.97 -6.23
N TRP A 63 6.37 4.73 -6.01
CA TRP A 63 6.81 3.85 -7.09
C TRP A 63 5.68 3.57 -8.08
N ASN A 64 4.48 3.30 -7.58
CA ASN A 64 3.32 3.08 -8.44
C ASN A 64 2.99 4.32 -9.28
N ARG A 65 3.11 5.52 -8.70
CA ARG A 65 2.90 6.78 -9.43
C ARG A 65 3.98 7.05 -10.46
N LEU A 66 5.24 6.80 -10.10
CA LEU A 66 6.39 7.03 -10.98
C LEU A 66 6.36 6.13 -12.21
N PHE A 67 5.93 4.87 -12.03
CA PHE A 67 5.87 3.88 -13.10
C PHE A 67 4.48 3.72 -13.73
N GLY A 68 3.50 4.54 -13.34
CA GLY A 68 2.16 4.52 -13.93
C GLY A 68 1.35 3.26 -13.64
N THR A 69 1.60 2.61 -12.51
CA THR A 69 0.89 1.39 -12.07
C THR A 69 -0.07 1.67 -10.89
N TYR A 70 -0.30 2.93 -10.53
CA TYR A 70 -1.23 3.32 -9.46
C TYR A 70 -2.69 3.26 -9.92
#